data_AF-A0A443LNA5-F1
#
_entry.id   AF-A0A443LNA5-F1
#
_cell.length_a   1.000
_cell.length_b   1.000
_cell.length_c   1.000
_cell.angle_alpha   90.00
_cell.angle_beta   90.00
_cell.angle_gamma   90.00
#
_symmetry.space_group_name_H-M   'P 1'
#
loop_
_entity.id
_entity.type
_entity.pdbx_description
1 polymer ?
#
loop_
_entity_poly.entity_id
_entity_poly.type
_entity_poly.pdbx_seq_one_letter_code
_entity_poly.pdbx_strand_id
1 'polypeptide(L)'
;MGAPWTKPRIKCALEERGMTLTGLAELKGIYPSQMRSVWTRTSRPAEKALSEFLGVPAAELFPERYPPRKSRILSAENEALIAREKARRAADNEAAA
;
A
#
# COMPACT_ATOMS: atom_id res chain seq x y z
N MET A 1 -25.42 1.03 -1.41
CA MET A 1 -24.77 1.13 -2.74
C MET A 1 -23.48 0.32 -2.67
N GLY A 2 -23.48 -0.87 -3.28
CA GLY A 2 -22.38 -1.83 -3.19
C GLY A 2 -21.14 -1.33 -3.92
N ALA A 3 -19.96 -1.71 -3.42
CA ALA A 3 -18.66 -1.35 -3.95
C ALA A 3 -18.61 -1.40 -5.49
N PRO A 4 -18.31 -0.28 -6.19
CA PRO A 4 -18.42 -0.21 -7.64
C PRO A 4 -17.39 -1.09 -8.36
N TRP A 5 -16.30 -1.47 -7.68
CA TRP A 5 -15.15 -2.15 -8.26
C TRP A 5 -15.09 -3.62 -7.83
N THR A 6 -15.32 -4.52 -8.79
CA THR A 6 -15.08 -5.95 -8.62
C THR A 6 -13.83 -6.36 -9.40
N LYS A 7 -13.17 -7.45 -9.00
CA LYS A 7 -12.02 -8.03 -9.73
C LYS A 7 -12.23 -8.13 -11.25
N PRO A 8 -13.34 -8.67 -11.77
CA PRO A 8 -13.58 -8.70 -13.22
C PRO A 8 -13.73 -7.31 -13.81
N ARG A 9 -14.35 -6.35 -13.10
CA ARG A 9 -14.53 -4.98 -13.60
C ARG A 9 -13.20 -4.22 -13.71
N ILE A 10 -12.30 -4.41 -12.74
CA ILE A 10 -10.94 -3.83 -12.80
C ILE A 10 -10.15 -4.43 -13.97
N LYS A 11 -10.29 -5.74 -14.22
CA LYS A 11 -9.67 -6.39 -15.38
C LYS A 11 -10.23 -5.85 -16.70
N CYS A 12 -11.56 -5.77 -16.82
CA CYS A 12 -12.23 -5.20 -17.97
C CYS A 12 -11.73 -3.78 -18.25
N ALA A 13 -11.67 -2.92 -17.23
CA ALA A 13 -11.19 -1.55 -17.38
C ALA A 13 -9.70 -1.44 -17.75
N LEU A 14 -8.87 -2.42 -17.37
CA LEU A 14 -7.49 -2.52 -17.83
C LEU A 14 -7.43 -2.88 -19.32
N GLU A 15 -8.20 -3.90 -19.71
CA GLU A 15 -8.28 -4.41 -21.09
C GLU A 15 -8.88 -3.38 -22.05
N GLU A 16 -9.91 -2.64 -21.64
CA GLU A 16 -10.52 -1.52 -22.40
C GLU A 16 -9.52 -0.39 -22.68
N ARG A 17 -8.52 -0.20 -21.80
CA ARG A 17 -7.42 0.76 -22.00
C ARG A 17 -6.22 0.15 -22.73
N GLY A 18 -6.35 -1.08 -23.23
CA GLY A 18 -5.27 -1.78 -23.94
C GLY A 18 -4.11 -2.19 -23.04
N MET A 19 -4.32 -2.30 -21.73
CA MET A 19 -3.27 -2.60 -20.75
C MET A 19 -3.51 -3.95 -20.08
N THR A 20 -2.44 -4.66 -19.75
CA THR A 20 -2.52 -5.92 -18.98
C THR A 20 -1.92 -5.75 -17.59
N LEU A 21 -2.26 -6.63 -16.66
CA LEU A 21 -1.65 -6.62 -15.31
C LEU A 21 -0.13 -6.79 -15.39
N THR A 22 0.36 -7.63 -16.32
CA THR A 22 1.79 -7.85 -16.52
C THR A 22 2.46 -6.62 -17.10
N GLY A 23 1.89 -6.04 -18.17
CA GLY A 23 2.44 -4.84 -18.80
C GLY A 23 2.42 -3.63 -17.87
N LEU A 24 1.38 -3.48 -17.04
CA LEU A 24 1.34 -2.44 -16.01
C LEU A 24 2.39 -2.67 -14.92
N ALA A 25 2.65 -3.93 -14.55
CA ALA A 25 3.70 -4.26 -13.60
C ALA A 25 5.08 -3.90 -14.18
N GLU A 26 5.37 -4.27 -15.43
CA GLU A 26 6.61 -3.93 -16.13
C GLU A 26 6.81 -2.42 -16.27
N LEU A 27 5.76 -1.69 -16.69
CA LEU A 27 5.78 -0.23 -16.83
C LEU A 27 6.13 0.48 -15.52
N LYS A 28 5.67 -0.06 -14.38
CA LYS A 28 5.91 0.50 -13.05
C LYS A 28 7.14 -0.10 -12.35
N GLY A 29 7.86 -1.02 -13.00
CA GLY A 29 9.01 -1.72 -12.40
C GLY A 29 8.64 -2.64 -11.24
N ILE A 30 7.40 -3.13 -11.20
CA ILE A 30 6.89 -4.02 -10.16
C ILE A 30 6.97 -5.46 -10.66
N TYR A 31 7.34 -6.39 -9.78
CA TYR A 31 7.29 -7.81 -10.11
C TYR A 31 5.87 -8.26 -10.51
N PRO A 32 5.69 -8.97 -11.65
CA PRO A 32 4.36 -9.44 -12.07
C PRO A 32 3.65 -10.31 -11.02
N SER A 33 4.42 -11.01 -10.17
CA SER A 33 3.84 -11.80 -9.07
C SER A 33 3.12 -10.92 -8.06
N GLN A 34 3.67 -9.74 -7.72
CA GLN A 34 3.07 -8.78 -6.80
C GLN A 34 1.73 -8.25 -7.33
N MET A 35 1.64 -8.04 -8.64
CA MET A 35 0.42 -7.59 -9.30
C MET A 35 -0.65 -8.69 -9.32
N ARG A 36 -0.25 -9.95 -9.49
CA ARG A 36 -1.16 -11.10 -9.40
C ARG A 36 -1.63 -11.34 -7.97
N SER A 37 -0.74 -11.13 -7.00
CA SER A 37 -1.02 -11.24 -5.56
C SER A 37 -1.88 -10.11 -5.03
N VAL A 38 -2.11 -9.01 -5.79
CA VAL A 38 -2.94 -7.88 -5.34
C VAL A 38 -4.35 -8.31 -4.92
N TRP A 39 -4.88 -9.39 -5.50
CA TRP A 39 -6.21 -9.93 -5.18
C TRP A 39 -6.27 -10.65 -3.84
N THR A 40 -5.20 -11.36 -3.48
CA THR A 40 -5.14 -12.23 -2.29
C THR A 40 -4.42 -11.59 -1.12
N ARG A 41 -3.43 -10.72 -1.38
CA ARG A 41 -2.62 -10.05 -0.36
C ARG A 41 -2.59 -8.54 -0.59
N THR A 42 -2.42 -7.80 0.51
CA THR A 42 -2.22 -6.35 0.49
C THR A 42 -0.85 -6.03 -0.10
N SER A 43 -0.83 -5.61 -1.36
CA SER A 43 0.36 -5.16 -2.06
C SER A 43 0.22 -3.68 -2.37
N ARG A 44 0.79 -2.83 -1.49
CA ARG A 44 0.79 -1.37 -1.65
C ARG A 44 1.31 -0.89 -3.02
N PRO A 45 2.42 -1.42 -3.58
CA PRO A 45 2.88 -0.98 -4.89
C PRO A 45 1.89 -1.35 -6.01
N ALA A 46 1.28 -2.54 -5.96
CA ALA A 46 0.29 -2.95 -6.95
C ALA A 46 -1.02 -2.15 -6.84
N GLU A 47 -1.49 -1.90 -5.62
CA GLU A 47 -2.66 -1.04 -5.34
C GLU A 47 -2.42 0.38 -5.87
N LYS A 48 -1.23 0.94 -5.65
CA LYS A 48 -0.84 2.25 -6.18
C LYS A 48 -0.80 2.26 -7.70
N ALA A 49 -0.19 1.25 -8.33
CA ALA A 49 -0.12 1.15 -9.78
C ALA A 49 -1.51 1.09 -10.42
N LEU A 50 -2.43 0.31 -9.86
CA LEU A 50 -3.82 0.26 -10.31
C LEU A 50 -4.54 1.60 -10.12
N SER A 51 -4.33 2.23 -8.97
CA SER A 51 -4.92 3.53 -8.65
C SER A 51 -4.46 4.62 -9.62
N GLU A 52 -3.16 4.72 -9.86
CA GLU A 52 -2.56 5.67 -10.81
C GLU A 52 -3.02 5.39 -12.24
N PHE A 53 -3.13 4.12 -12.63
CA PHE A 53 -3.54 3.76 -13.99
C PHE A 53 -5.02 4.04 -14.24
N LEU A 54 -5.90 3.70 -13.30
CA LEU A 54 -7.35 3.89 -13.43
C LEU A 54 -7.77 5.34 -13.13
N GLY A 55 -6.96 6.09 -12.39
CA GLY A 55 -7.29 7.42 -11.87
C GLY A 55 -8.24 7.38 -10.68
N VAL A 56 -8.34 6.22 -10.02
CA VAL A 56 -9.29 5.94 -8.94
C VAL A 56 -8.51 5.68 -7.65
N PRO A 57 -8.92 6.19 -6.48
CA PRO A 57 -8.25 5.89 -5.21
C PRO A 57 -8.21 4.39 -4.92
N ALA A 58 -7.09 3.89 -4.39
CA ALA A 58 -6.99 2.49 -3.96
C ALA A 58 -8.05 2.10 -2.91
N ALA A 59 -8.52 3.08 -2.12
CA ALA A 59 -9.61 2.88 -1.15
C ALA A 59 -10.96 2.59 -1.80
N GLU A 60 -11.22 3.12 -3.00
CA GLU A 60 -12.44 2.82 -3.76
C GLU A 60 -12.33 1.49 -4.50
N LEU A 61 -11.13 1.16 -5.01
CA LEU A 61 -10.86 -0.12 -5.68
C LEU A 61 -10.90 -1.31 -4.71
N PHE A 62 -10.43 -1.09 -3.47
CA PHE A 62 -10.32 -2.13 -2.44
C PHE A 62 -10.97 -1.66 -1.12
N PRO A 63 -12.30 -1.46 -1.09
CA PRO A 63 -12.97 -0.93 0.10
C PRO A 63 -12.87 -1.86 1.31
N GLU A 64 -12.66 -3.16 1.11
CA GLU A 64 -12.47 -4.12 2.21
C GLU A 64 -11.15 -3.89 2.97
N ARG A 65 -10.14 -3.30 2.33
CA ARG A 65 -8.79 -3.12 2.89
C ARG A 65 -8.55 -1.74 3.49
N TYR A 66 -9.42 -0.78 3.18
CA TYR A 66 -9.33 0.60 3.62
C TYR A 66 -10.55 0.94 4.50
N PRO A 67 -10.40 1.73 5.56
CA PRO A 67 -9.19 2.42 5.99
C PRO A 67 -8.16 1.43 6.56
N PRO A 68 -6.85 1.69 6.37
CA PRO A 68 -5.81 0.84 6.93
C PRO A 68 -5.99 0.82 8.44
N ARG A 69 -6.48 -0.32 8.97
CA ARG A 69 -6.53 -0.51 10.42
C ARG A 69 -5.09 -0.44 10.88
N LYS A 70 -4.75 0.62 11.62
CA LYS A 70 -3.45 0.71 12.26
C LYS A 70 -3.38 -0.48 13.20
N SER A 71 -2.54 -1.47 12.93
CA SER A 71 -2.12 -2.48 13.92
C SER A 71 -1.25 -1.85 15.02
N ARG A 72 -1.45 -0.55 15.29
CA ARG A 72 -0.65 0.27 16.20
C ARG A 72 -1.45 0.33 17.49
N ILE A 73 -1.13 -0.60 18.37
CA ILE A 73 -1.58 -0.58 19.77
C ILE A 73 -0.86 0.54 20.53
N LEU A 74 0.24 1.05 19.98
CA LEU A 74 1.03 2.09 20.62
C LEU A 74 0.26 3.43 20.62
N SER A 75 -0.13 3.87 21.81
CA SER A 75 -0.62 5.22 22.08
C SER A 75 0.44 6.27 21.74
N ALA A 76 0.01 7.49 21.41
CA ALA A 76 0.91 8.61 21.10
C ALA A 76 1.93 8.88 22.24
N GLU A 77 1.54 8.65 23.49
CA GLU A 77 2.43 8.76 24.65
C GLU A 77 3.60 7.76 24.60
N ASN A 78 3.32 6.51 24.23
CA ASN A 78 4.34 5.47 24.11
C ASN A 78 5.28 5.74 22.93
N GLU A 79 4.80 6.39 21.86
CA GLU A 79 5.65 6.84 20.76
C GLU A 79 6.64 7.92 21.21
N ALA A 80 6.16 8.90 22.00
CA ALA A 80 6.99 9.94 22.56
C ALA A 80 8.06 9.37 23.51
N LEU A 81 7.70 8.38 24.34
CA LEU A 81 8.65 7.69 25.22
C LEU A 81 9.73 6.94 24.43
N ILE A 82 9.37 6.19 23.38
CA ILE A 82 10.34 5.50 22.52
C ILE A 82 11.25 6.51 21.81
N ALA A 83 10.70 7.62 21.30
CA ALA A 83 11.49 8.66 20.65
C ALA A 83 12.49 9.30 21.62
N ARG A 84 12.07 9.58 22.85
CA ARG A 84 12.94 10.10 23.91
C ARG A 84 14.04 9.11 24.29
N GLU A 85 13.73 7.83 24.44
CA GLU A 85 14.72 6.80 24.77
C GLU A 85 15.74 6.61 23.64
N LYS A 86 15.29 6.66 22.37
CA LYS A 86 16.20 6.66 21.21
C LYS A 86 17.13 7.87 21.21
N ALA A 87 16.61 9.07 21.49
CA ALA A 87 17.41 10.28 21.58
C ALA A 87 18.45 10.20 22.71
N ARG A 88 18.06 9.65 23.87
CA ARG A 88 18.97 9.41 24.99
C ARG A 88 20.09 8.43 24.63
N ARG A 89 19.77 7.30 23.99
CA ARG A 89 20.78 6.33 23.54
C ARG A 89 21.74 6.92 22.50
N ALA A 90 21.25 7.80 21.62
CA ALA A 90 22.12 8.48 20.65
C ALA A 90 23.12 9.40 21.37
N ALA A 91 22.67 10.17 22.37
CA ALA A 91 23.53 11.05 23.17
C ALA A 91 24.57 10.27 24.00
N ASP A 92 24.19 9.11 24.55
CA ASP A 92 25.10 8.25 25.32
C ASP A 92 26.23 7.68 24.43
N ASN A 93 25.91 7.36 23.17
CA ASN A 93 26.88 6.82 22.21
C ASN A 93 27.86 7.89 21.69
N GLU A 94 27.47 9.17 21.64
CA GLU A 94 28.40 10.28 21.32
C GLU A 94 29.34 10.60 22.49
N ALA A 95 28.92 10.41 23.74
CA ALA A 95 29.76 10.67 24.91
C ALA A 95 30.83 9.58 25.16
N ALA A 96 30.70 8.42 24.51
CA ALA A 96 31.60 7.28 24.67
C ALA A 96 32.67 7.16 23.57
N ALA A 97 32.73 8.09 22.60
CA ALA A 97 33.69 8.15 21.51
C ALA A 97 34.79 9.19 21.76
#